data_AF-A0A661NE52-F1
#
_entry.id   AF-A0A661NE52-F1
#
_cell.length_a   1.000
_cell.length_b   1.000
_cell.length_c   1.000
_cell.angle_alpha   90.00
_cell.angle_beta   90.00
_cell.angle_gamma   90.00
#
_symmetry.space_group_name_H-M   'P 1'
#
loop_
_entity.id
_entity.type
_entity.pdbx_description
1 polymer ?
#
loop_
_entity_poly.entity_id
_entity_poly.type
_entity_poly.pdbx_seq_one_letter_code
_entity_poly.pdbx_strand_id
1 'polypeptide(L)'
;MRVLIAAIACWGVGCAGASSNAPTTDFQPSDVSLFDNAVDLVDAPVIVEGQWSGAFELRVARADLIAVVAVDSLSSDLVKRRSAYRLTVRIRDRLKGTSSTELVLRVRDDEAGYQSVRANEDRLLHNSFVAFIKWEAVAGSPDLIAHWHLSPDSGAVRDKVEFFLRQPVRDSHTEVEVIEP
;
A
#
# COMPACT_ATOMS: atom_id res chain seq x y z
N MET A 1 -0.96 -60.21 30.94
CA MET A 1 -1.55 -58.86 30.83
C MET A 1 -0.42 -57.84 30.81
N ARG A 2 -0.16 -57.21 29.65
CA ARG A 2 0.47 -55.89 29.47
C ARG A 2 0.80 -55.73 27.97
N VAL A 3 -0.10 -55.06 27.25
CA VAL A 3 0.09 -54.60 25.87
C VAL A 3 0.81 -53.26 25.95
N LEU A 4 1.98 -53.15 25.31
CA LEU A 4 2.73 -51.91 25.15
C LEU A 4 2.23 -51.20 23.90
N ILE A 5 1.56 -50.05 24.07
CA ILE A 5 1.18 -49.15 22.97
C ILE A 5 2.26 -48.07 22.89
N ALA A 6 3.02 -48.06 21.79
CA ALA A 6 3.94 -46.98 21.45
C ALA A 6 3.18 -45.89 20.71
N ALA A 7 3.05 -44.70 21.32
CA ALA A 7 2.45 -43.53 20.69
C ALA A 7 3.54 -42.71 19.98
N ILE A 8 3.44 -42.63 18.66
CA ILE A 8 4.24 -41.78 17.79
C ILE A 8 3.70 -40.35 17.91
N ALA A 9 4.48 -39.46 18.52
CA ALA A 9 4.20 -38.03 18.50
C ALA A 9 4.97 -37.40 17.32
N CYS A 10 4.32 -37.28 16.16
CA CYS A 10 4.78 -36.42 15.08
C CYS A 10 4.58 -34.95 15.51
N TRP A 11 5.67 -34.30 15.92
CA TRP A 11 5.70 -32.85 16.14
C TRP A 11 5.74 -32.17 14.77
N GLY A 12 4.55 -31.90 14.23
CA GLY A 12 4.40 -31.02 13.08
C GLY A 12 4.71 -29.60 13.49
N VAL A 13 5.96 -29.17 13.26
CA VAL A 13 6.31 -27.74 13.22
C VAL A 13 5.72 -27.20 11.91
N GLY A 14 4.44 -26.85 11.95
CA GLY A 14 3.84 -26.01 10.94
C GLY A 14 4.43 -24.62 11.11
N CYS A 15 5.35 -24.22 10.22
CA CYS A 15 5.65 -22.82 10.01
C CYS A 15 4.37 -22.14 9.52
N ALA A 16 3.59 -21.59 10.45
CA ALA A 16 2.58 -20.60 10.12
C ALA A 16 3.34 -19.37 9.60
N GLY A 17 3.42 -19.22 8.28
CA GLY A 17 4.00 -18.05 7.64
C GLY A 17 3.20 -16.81 8.03
N ALA A 18 3.65 -16.09 9.05
CA ALA A 18 3.15 -14.77 9.35
C ALA A 18 3.56 -13.85 8.20
N SER A 19 2.60 -13.39 7.40
CA SER A 19 2.88 -12.31 6.45
C SER A 19 3.15 -11.04 7.26
N SER A 20 4.39 -10.57 7.25
CA SER A 20 4.75 -9.29 7.85
C SER A 20 4.54 -8.17 6.83
N ASN A 21 4.04 -7.03 7.30
CA ASN A 21 4.14 -5.80 6.53
C ASN A 21 5.61 -5.38 6.59
N ALA A 22 6.34 -5.46 5.47
CA ALA A 22 7.77 -5.17 5.44
C ALA A 22 8.04 -3.97 4.51
N PRO A 23 8.69 -2.91 5.00
CA PRO A 23 9.25 -1.88 4.13
C PRO A 23 10.27 -2.51 3.18
N THR A 24 10.21 -2.14 1.90
CA THR A 24 11.20 -2.58 0.89
C THR A 24 12.34 -1.58 0.77
N THR A 25 12.07 -0.31 1.08
CA THR A 25 13.05 0.80 1.13
C THR A 25 12.65 1.79 2.22
N ASP A 26 13.58 2.63 2.67
CA ASP A 26 13.27 3.68 3.65
C ASP A 26 12.32 4.74 3.07
N PHE A 27 11.45 5.27 3.92
CA PHE A 27 10.59 6.41 3.61
C PHE A 27 11.44 7.67 3.42
N GLN A 28 11.25 8.36 2.30
CA GLN A 28 12.01 9.54 1.92
C GLN A 28 11.11 10.79 1.87
N PRO A 29 11.65 12.01 2.01
CA PRO A 29 10.86 13.23 1.88
C PRO A 29 10.10 13.34 0.55
N SER A 30 10.65 12.78 -0.53
CA SER A 30 9.99 12.72 -1.86
C SER A 30 8.78 11.80 -1.91
N ASP A 31 8.61 10.89 -0.95
CA ASP A 31 7.46 9.97 -0.88
C ASP A 31 6.19 10.68 -0.38
N VAL A 32 6.33 11.79 0.37
CA VAL A 32 5.20 12.48 1.01
C VAL A 32 4.12 12.91 0.01
N SER A 33 4.51 13.38 -1.18
CA SER A 33 3.56 13.78 -2.23
C SER A 33 3.04 12.60 -3.05
N LEU A 34 3.71 11.44 -3.00
CA LEU A 34 3.29 10.23 -3.69
C LEU A 34 2.28 9.42 -2.87
N PHE A 35 2.41 9.44 -1.55
CA PHE A 35 1.59 8.71 -0.58
C PHE A 35 0.94 9.68 0.41
N ASP A 36 0.07 10.53 -0.11
CA ASP A 36 -0.51 11.71 0.53
C ASP A 36 -1.79 11.44 1.35
N ASN A 37 -2.08 10.15 1.60
CA ASN A 37 -3.27 9.65 2.26
C ASN A 37 -4.57 10.04 1.54
N ALA A 38 -4.51 10.21 0.21
CA ALA A 38 -5.61 10.69 -0.62
C ALA A 38 -6.27 9.60 -1.48
N VAL A 39 -7.43 9.96 -2.05
CA VAL A 39 -8.23 9.15 -2.96
C VAL A 39 -8.42 9.92 -4.26
N ASP A 40 -8.11 9.28 -5.39
CA ASP A 40 -8.36 9.85 -6.71
C ASP A 40 -9.85 10.06 -6.97
N LEU A 41 -10.19 11.27 -7.42
CA LEU A 41 -11.57 11.73 -7.60
C LEU A 41 -12.23 11.24 -8.90
N VAL A 42 -11.48 10.60 -9.80
CA VAL A 42 -11.94 10.32 -11.18
C VAL A 42 -11.88 8.82 -11.46
N ASP A 43 -13.02 8.19 -11.78
CA ASP A 43 -13.09 6.76 -12.15
C ASP A 43 -12.32 6.42 -13.44
N ALA A 44 -12.20 7.40 -14.34
CA ALA A 44 -11.43 7.30 -15.58
C ALA A 44 -10.77 8.65 -15.88
N PRO A 45 -9.52 8.89 -15.46
CA PRO A 45 -8.76 10.02 -15.96
C PRO A 45 -8.76 9.93 -17.49
N VAL A 46 -9.04 11.05 -18.17
CA VAL A 46 -8.83 11.13 -19.62
C VAL A 46 -7.42 10.63 -19.90
N ILE A 47 -7.30 9.52 -20.64
CA ILE A 47 -6.03 8.88 -20.93
C ILE A 47 -5.29 9.78 -21.92
N VAL A 48 -4.60 10.79 -21.41
CA VAL A 48 -3.63 11.56 -22.16
C VAL A 48 -2.28 10.91 -21.89
N GLU A 49 -1.72 10.23 -22.89
CA GLU A 49 -0.33 9.79 -22.84
C GLU A 49 0.54 11.01 -22.50
N GLY A 50 1.16 11.00 -21.31
CA GLY A 50 1.92 12.12 -20.75
C GLY A 50 1.40 12.70 -19.42
N GLN A 51 0.14 12.50 -19.04
CA GLN A 51 -0.36 12.94 -17.71
C GLN A 51 -0.13 11.92 -16.59
N TRP A 52 0.11 10.66 -16.94
CA TRP A 52 0.44 9.59 -15.97
C TRP A 52 1.94 9.40 -15.78
N SER A 53 2.79 10.07 -16.58
CA SER A 53 4.25 10.00 -16.43
C SER A 53 4.71 10.84 -15.24
N GLY A 54 5.71 10.34 -14.50
CA GLY A 54 6.24 11.01 -13.32
C GLY A 54 5.63 10.49 -12.02
N ALA A 55 4.57 11.13 -11.51
CA ALA A 55 4.07 10.83 -10.16
C ALA A 55 3.49 9.41 -10.01
N PHE A 56 2.70 8.94 -10.98
CA PHE A 56 2.12 7.58 -10.91
C PHE A 56 3.19 6.50 -11.07
N GLU A 57 4.10 6.68 -12.02
CA GLU A 57 5.26 5.81 -12.22
C GLU A 57 6.12 5.72 -10.95
N LEU A 58 6.48 6.87 -10.36
CA LEU A 58 7.22 6.93 -9.10
C LEU A 58 6.45 6.28 -7.96
N ARG A 59 5.13 6.45 -7.89
CA ARG A 59 4.29 5.78 -6.88
C ARG A 59 4.34 4.26 -7.03
N VAL A 60 4.25 3.72 -8.25
CA VAL A 60 4.40 2.28 -8.51
C VAL A 60 5.80 1.79 -8.10
N ALA A 61 6.84 2.54 -8.46
CA ALA A 61 8.22 2.18 -8.17
C ALA A 61 8.51 2.17 -6.66
N ARG A 62 8.07 3.22 -5.94
CA ARG A 62 8.37 3.44 -4.52
C ARG A 62 7.49 2.67 -3.55
N ALA A 63 6.27 2.27 -3.95
CA ALA A 63 5.34 1.57 -3.07
C ALA A 63 5.95 0.25 -2.54
N ASP A 64 5.81 -0.01 -1.25
CA ASP A 64 6.18 -1.30 -0.66
C ASP A 64 5.10 -2.36 -0.93
N LEU A 65 3.86 -1.93 -1.05
CA LEU A 65 2.71 -2.76 -1.38
C LEU A 65 1.83 -2.07 -2.42
N ILE A 66 1.42 -2.84 -3.43
CA ILE A 66 0.34 -2.45 -4.36
C ILE A 66 -0.69 -3.57 -4.35
N ALA A 67 -1.93 -3.22 -4.04
CA ALA A 67 -2.99 -4.21 -3.89
C ALA A 67 -4.35 -3.66 -4.29
N VAL A 68 -5.22 -4.53 -4.79
CA VAL A 68 -6.65 -4.23 -4.93
C VAL A 68 -7.30 -4.42 -3.57
N VAL A 69 -7.98 -3.39 -3.09
CA VAL A 69 -8.62 -3.37 -1.78
C VAL A 69 -10.10 -3.00 -1.88
N ALA A 70 -10.88 -3.51 -0.95
CA ALA A 70 -12.23 -3.03 -0.66
C ALA A 70 -12.25 -2.45 0.76
N VAL A 71 -12.90 -1.31 0.97
CA VAL A 71 -13.05 -0.74 2.31
C VAL A 71 -14.22 -1.46 3.00
N ASP A 72 -13.92 -2.23 4.05
CA ASP A 72 -14.95 -2.94 4.81
C ASP A 72 -15.58 -2.02 5.87
N SER A 73 -14.84 -1.02 6.40
CA SER A 73 -15.42 0.02 7.25
C SER A 73 -14.67 1.35 7.17
N LEU A 74 -15.42 2.44 7.35
CA LEU A 74 -14.92 3.80 7.47
C LEU A 74 -15.47 4.39 8.77
N SER A 75 -14.59 4.92 9.61
CA SER A 75 -14.96 5.58 10.87
C SER A 75 -14.22 6.90 11.01
N SER A 76 -14.88 7.89 11.61
CA SER A 76 -14.26 9.14 12.00
C SER A 76 -13.99 9.12 13.51
N ASP A 77 -12.71 9.22 13.87
CA ASP A 77 -12.22 9.28 15.23
C ASP A 77 -11.92 10.74 15.60
N LEU A 78 -12.32 11.18 16.79
CA LEU A 78 -11.87 12.46 17.34
C LEU A 78 -10.68 12.22 18.27
N VAL A 79 -9.47 12.40 17.77
CA VAL A 79 -8.22 12.17 18.51
C VAL A 79 -7.62 13.50 18.94
N LYS A 80 -7.57 13.75 20.26
CA LYS A 80 -6.97 14.99 20.82
C LYS A 80 -7.52 16.28 20.18
N ARG A 81 -8.84 16.35 19.95
CA ARG A 81 -9.56 17.46 19.27
C ARG A 81 -9.28 17.61 17.78
N ARG A 82 -8.58 16.66 17.17
CA ARG A 82 -8.40 16.57 15.71
C ARG A 82 -9.24 15.43 15.17
N SER A 83 -9.87 15.65 14.04
CA SER A 83 -10.64 14.61 13.36
C SER A 83 -9.68 13.75 12.54
N ALA A 84 -9.92 12.45 12.51
CA ALA A 84 -9.19 11.53 11.66
C ALA A 84 -10.15 10.49 11.10
N TYR A 85 -9.92 10.06 9.86
CA TYR A 85 -10.56 8.85 9.35
C TYR A 85 -9.69 7.64 9.60
N ARG A 86 -10.36 6.53 9.89
CA ARG A 86 -9.80 5.19 9.95
C ARG A 86 -10.58 4.31 8.97
N LEU A 87 -9.86 3.76 8.01
CA LEU A 87 -10.37 2.86 6.99
C LEU A 87 -9.85 1.46 7.31
N THR A 88 -10.74 0.51 7.50
CA THR A 88 -10.38 -0.91 7.54
C THR A 88 -10.56 -1.46 6.12
N VAL A 89 -9.47 -1.87 5.49
CA VAL A 89 -9.47 -2.33 4.10
C VAL A 89 -9.07 -3.79 4.02
N ARG A 90 -9.76 -4.54 3.17
CA ARG A 90 -9.44 -5.93 2.89
C ARG A 90 -8.82 -6.07 1.52
N ILE A 91 -7.71 -6.79 1.48
CA ILE A 91 -6.98 -7.09 0.26
C ILE A 91 -7.73 -8.17 -0.51
N ARG A 92 -8.09 -7.85 -1.75
CA ARG A 92 -8.71 -8.75 -2.72
C ARG A 92 -7.67 -9.41 -3.62
N ASP A 93 -6.70 -8.63 -4.06
CA ASP A 93 -5.64 -9.07 -4.95
C ASP A 93 -4.34 -8.32 -4.65
N ARG A 94 -3.19 -8.97 -4.78
CA ARG A 94 -1.87 -8.38 -4.52
C ARG A 94 -1.11 -8.25 -5.83
N LEU A 95 -0.74 -7.03 -6.18
CA LEU A 95 0.00 -6.71 -7.41
C LEU A 95 1.51 -6.57 -7.14
N LYS A 96 1.90 -6.10 -5.95
CA LYS A 96 3.30 -5.95 -5.51
C LYS A 96 3.40 -6.11 -4.00
N GLY A 97 4.47 -6.73 -3.51
CA GLY A 97 4.77 -6.81 -2.08
C GLY A 97 3.94 -7.84 -1.31
N THR A 98 4.13 -7.88 0.01
CA THR A 98 3.41 -8.79 0.90
C THR A 98 2.84 -8.04 2.10
N SER A 99 1.77 -8.59 2.66
CA SER A 99 1.05 -8.00 3.80
C SER A 99 0.05 -8.98 4.38
N SER A 100 -0.47 -8.66 5.56
CA SER A 100 -1.70 -9.28 6.08
C SER A 100 -2.90 -9.06 5.13
N THR A 101 -3.97 -9.85 5.28
CA THR A 101 -5.15 -9.77 4.39
C THR A 101 -6.03 -8.56 4.64
N GLU A 102 -5.85 -7.89 5.78
CA GLU A 102 -6.58 -6.71 6.21
C GLU A 102 -5.58 -5.65 6.66
N LEU A 103 -5.83 -4.39 6.30
CA LEU A 103 -5.00 -3.26 6.69
C LEU A 103 -5.85 -2.15 7.28
N VAL A 104 -5.26 -1.37 8.16
CA VAL A 104 -5.89 -0.16 8.70
C VAL A 104 -5.16 1.05 8.14
N LEU A 105 -5.85 1.83 7.31
CA LEU A 105 -5.36 3.09 6.77
C LEU A 105 -5.93 4.24 7.59
N ARG A 106 -5.14 5.29 7.78
CA ARG A 106 -5.54 6.47 8.57
C ARG A 106 -5.22 7.75 7.81
N VAL A 107 -6.04 8.77 8.03
CA VAL A 107 -5.77 10.13 7.58
C VAL A 107 -6.29 11.14 8.60
N ARG A 108 -5.46 12.11 8.98
CA ARG A 108 -5.81 13.19 9.93
C ARG A 108 -6.30 14.41 9.20
N ASP A 109 -7.07 15.26 9.87
CA ASP A 109 -7.62 16.52 9.33
C ASP A 109 -6.57 17.53 8.86
N ASP A 110 -5.33 17.42 9.31
CA ASP A 110 -4.19 18.23 8.88
C ASP A 110 -3.38 17.64 7.71
N GLU A 111 -3.79 16.47 7.19
CA GLU A 111 -3.13 15.80 6.07
C GLU A 111 -3.85 16.09 4.73
N ALA A 112 -3.08 16.15 3.65
CA ALA A 112 -3.56 16.56 2.33
C ALA A 112 -4.75 15.73 1.83
N GLY A 113 -4.72 14.42 2.04
CA GLY A 113 -5.75 13.51 1.59
C GLY A 113 -7.07 13.54 2.37
N TYR A 114 -7.14 14.20 3.53
CA TYR A 114 -8.33 14.16 4.39
C TYR A 114 -9.61 14.60 3.67
N GLN A 115 -9.54 15.71 2.92
CA GLN A 115 -10.70 16.22 2.20
C GLN A 115 -11.15 15.27 1.09
N SER A 116 -10.21 14.55 0.46
CA SER A 116 -10.57 13.56 -0.57
C SER A 116 -11.31 12.36 0.03
N VAL A 117 -10.92 11.90 1.22
CA VAL A 117 -11.65 10.84 1.94
C VAL A 117 -13.04 11.31 2.33
N ARG A 118 -13.13 12.49 2.95
CA ARG A 118 -14.42 13.09 3.35
C ARG A 118 -15.37 13.31 2.18
N ALA A 119 -14.87 13.69 1.01
CA ALA A 119 -15.68 13.90 -0.18
C ALA A 119 -16.13 12.58 -0.85
N ASN A 120 -15.52 11.44 -0.50
CA ASN A 120 -15.74 10.16 -1.17
C ASN A 120 -16.15 9.03 -0.19
N GLU A 121 -16.68 9.35 1.00
CA GLU A 121 -17.03 8.33 2.02
C GLU A 121 -17.91 7.20 1.46
N ASP A 122 -19.00 7.57 0.76
CA ASP A 122 -19.90 6.60 0.15
C ASP A 122 -19.19 5.77 -0.91
N ARG A 123 -18.41 6.41 -1.80
CA ARG A 123 -17.69 5.71 -2.87
C ARG A 123 -16.65 4.75 -2.30
N LEU A 124 -15.97 5.12 -1.23
CA LEU A 124 -15.00 4.28 -0.53
C LEU A 124 -15.62 2.97 -0.04
N LEU A 125 -16.85 3.03 0.50
CA LEU A 125 -17.55 1.87 1.04
C LEU A 125 -18.16 0.94 -0.04
N HIS A 126 -18.43 1.46 -1.24
CA HIS A 126 -19.13 0.70 -2.28
C HIS A 126 -18.23 0.22 -3.42
N ASN A 127 -17.05 0.84 -3.61
CA ASN A 127 -16.15 0.54 -4.72
C ASN A 127 -14.85 -0.13 -4.25
N SER A 128 -14.19 -0.81 -5.19
CA SER A 128 -12.83 -1.29 -5.01
C SER A 128 -11.81 -0.25 -5.48
N PHE A 129 -10.61 -0.29 -4.90
CA PHE A 129 -9.51 0.62 -5.20
C PHE A 129 -8.20 -0.15 -5.37
N VAL A 130 -7.29 0.41 -6.17
CA VAL A 130 -5.87 0.05 -6.10
C VAL A 130 -5.21 0.92 -5.05
N ALA A 131 -4.75 0.28 -3.98
CA ALA A 131 -3.98 0.90 -2.92
C ALA A 131 -2.49 0.83 -3.22
N PHE A 132 -1.83 1.98 -3.15
CA PHE A 132 -0.38 2.12 -3.13
C PHE A 132 0.03 2.46 -1.71
N ILE A 133 0.88 1.65 -1.10
CA ILE A 133 1.26 1.79 0.30
C ILE A 133 2.77 1.83 0.43
N LYS A 134 3.25 2.82 1.19
CA LYS A 134 4.63 3.00 1.61
C LYS A 134 4.67 2.96 3.14
N TRP A 135 5.55 2.15 3.70
CA TRP A 135 5.71 2.04 5.14
C TRP A 135 6.80 3.01 5.63
N GLU A 136 6.49 3.76 6.69
CA GLU A 136 7.47 4.53 7.45
C GLU A 136 7.68 3.84 8.80
N ALA A 137 8.95 3.56 9.14
CA ALA A 137 9.30 3.01 10.44
C ALA A 137 9.25 4.11 11.51
N VAL A 138 8.63 3.82 12.66
CA VAL A 138 8.62 4.75 13.79
C VAL A 138 9.92 4.60 14.57
N ALA A 139 10.67 5.68 14.72
CA ALA A 139 11.95 5.66 15.42
C ALA A 139 11.79 5.11 16.85
N GLY A 140 12.52 4.03 17.15
CA GLY A 140 12.49 3.39 18.47
C GLY A 140 11.25 2.54 18.75
N SER A 141 10.40 2.28 17.75
CA SER A 141 9.25 1.36 17.85
C SER A 141 9.31 0.30 16.74
N PRO A 142 8.83 -0.94 16.97
CA PRO A 142 8.59 -1.90 15.89
C PRO A 142 7.40 -1.52 15.00
N ASP A 143 6.65 -0.48 15.35
CA ASP A 143 5.46 -0.05 14.61
C ASP A 143 5.81 0.60 13.26
N LEU A 144 4.96 0.35 12.27
CA LEU A 144 5.01 0.97 10.95
C LEU A 144 3.80 1.88 10.76
N ILE A 145 4.03 3.04 10.15
CA ILE A 145 2.97 3.94 9.67
C ILE A 145 2.74 3.66 8.19
N ALA A 146 1.50 3.41 7.81
CA ALA A 146 1.11 3.30 6.40
C ALA A 146 0.88 4.71 5.85
N HIS A 147 1.70 5.12 4.89
CA HIS A 147 1.39 6.22 3.98
C HIS A 147 0.80 5.64 2.72
N TRP A 148 -0.32 6.17 2.26
CA TRP A 148 -1.08 5.50 1.21
C TRP A 148 -1.65 6.47 0.18
N HIS A 149 -2.06 5.91 -0.96
CA HIS A 149 -2.84 6.60 -1.97
C HIS A 149 -3.79 5.58 -2.62
N LEU A 150 -5.04 5.96 -2.84
CA LEU A 150 -6.05 5.10 -3.46
C LEU A 150 -6.42 5.62 -4.85
N SER A 151 -6.22 4.79 -5.86
CA SER A 151 -6.76 5.01 -7.20
C SER A 151 -7.94 4.07 -7.46
N PRO A 152 -8.93 4.43 -8.30
CA PRO A 152 -10.02 3.53 -8.63
C PRO A 152 -9.54 2.20 -9.22
N ASP A 153 -10.22 1.11 -8.89
CA ASP A 153 -9.94 -0.22 -9.45
C ASP A 153 -10.48 -0.36 -10.89
N SER A 154 -9.89 0.40 -11.82
CA SER A 154 -10.23 0.35 -13.25
C SER A 154 -9.18 -0.44 -14.04
N GLY A 155 -9.58 -0.99 -15.19
CA GLY A 155 -8.66 -1.68 -16.10
C GLY A 155 -7.47 -0.80 -16.49
N ALA A 156 -7.71 0.49 -16.77
CA ALA A 156 -6.66 1.45 -17.11
C ALA A 156 -5.61 1.63 -16.00
N VAL A 157 -6.04 1.72 -14.73
CA VAL A 157 -5.11 1.79 -13.58
C VAL A 157 -4.30 0.51 -13.49
N ARG A 158 -4.96 -0.66 -13.56
CA ARG A 158 -4.29 -1.97 -13.48
C ARG A 158 -3.26 -2.17 -14.58
N ASP A 159 -3.63 -1.89 -15.83
CA ASP A 159 -2.76 -2.02 -17.00
C ASP A 159 -1.51 -1.14 -16.85
N LYS A 160 -1.67 0.08 -16.30
CA LYS A 160 -0.54 0.97 -16.03
C LYS A 160 0.34 0.49 -14.88
N VAL A 161 -0.24 -0.01 -13.80
CA VAL A 161 0.54 -0.65 -12.72
C VAL A 161 1.36 -1.79 -13.29
N GLU A 162 0.73 -2.70 -14.04
CA GLU A 162 1.40 -3.85 -14.64
C GLU A 162 2.51 -3.43 -15.60
N PHE A 163 2.25 -2.44 -16.46
CA PHE A 163 3.24 -1.87 -17.37
C PHE A 163 4.51 -1.41 -16.62
N PHE A 164 4.36 -0.60 -15.57
CA PHE A 164 5.50 -0.09 -14.79
C PHE A 164 6.17 -1.15 -13.91
N LEU A 165 5.44 -2.16 -13.44
CA LEU A 165 6.05 -3.29 -12.74
C LEU A 165 6.93 -4.15 -13.66
N ARG A 166 6.56 -4.26 -14.95
CA ARG A 166 7.36 -4.98 -15.96
C ARG A 166 8.54 -4.16 -16.49
N GLN A 167 8.44 -2.83 -16.43
CA GLN A 167 9.48 -1.89 -16.86
C GLN A 167 9.94 -1.03 -15.68
N PRO A 168 10.79 -1.58 -14.79
CA PRO A 168 11.27 -0.81 -13.65
C PRO A 168 12.00 0.46 -14.13
N VAL A 169 11.71 1.56 -13.45
CA VAL A 169 12.28 2.89 -13.73
C VAL A 169 13.80 2.78 -13.87
N ARG A 170 14.33 3.21 -15.03
CA ARG A 170 15.79 3.36 -15.18
C ARG A 170 16.20 4.57 -14.35
N ASP A 171 16.91 4.33 -13.26
CA ASP A 171 17.46 5.39 -12.43
C ASP A 171 18.61 6.05 -13.19
N SER A 172 18.42 7.29 -13.67
CA SER A 172 19.41 8.05 -14.46
C SER A 172 20.65 8.46 -13.66
N HIS A 173 20.75 8.09 -12.38
CA HIS A 173 21.83 8.47 -11.47
C HIS A 173 22.95 7.41 -11.32
N THR A 174 22.96 6.35 -12.13
CA THR A 174 24.08 5.41 -12.19
C THR A 174 24.90 5.60 -13.47
N GLU A 175 25.39 6.82 -13.70
CA GLU A 175 26.48 7.01 -14.66
C GLU A 175 27.78 6.65 -13.93
N VAL A 176 28.19 5.38 -14.05
CA VAL A 176 29.50 4.93 -13.59
C VAL A 176 30.53 5.61 -14.49
N GLU A 177 31.23 6.59 -13.94
CA GLU A 177 32.43 7.14 -14.55
C GLU A 177 33.45 5.98 -14.66
N VAL A 178 33.54 5.40 -15.85
CA VAL A 178 34.59 4.44 -16.18
C VAL A 178 35.88 5.25 -16.30
N ILE A 179 36.66 5.27 -15.22
CA ILE A 179 38.05 5.71 -15.28
C ILE A 179 38.80 4.61 -16.02
N GLU A 180 39.10 4.83 -17.30
CA GLU A 180 40.00 3.96 -18.06
C GLU A 180 41.43 4.03 -17.48
N PRO A 181 42.17 2.91 -17.47
CA PRO A 181 43.48 2.77 -16.81
C PRO A 181 44.64 3.48 -17.53
#